data_AF-A0A392PE97-F1
#
_entry.id   AF-A0A392PE97-F1
#
_cell.length_a   1.000
_cell.length_b   1.000
_cell.length_c   1.000
_cell.angle_alpha   90.00
_cell.angle_beta   90.00
_cell.angle_gamma   90.00
#
_symmetry.space_group_name_H-M   'P 1'
#
loop_
_entity.id
_entity.type
_entity.pdbx_description
1 polymer ?
#
loop_
_entity_poly.entity_id
_entity_poly.type
_entity_poly.pdbx_seq_one_letter_code
_entity_poly.pdbx_strand_id
1 'polypeptide(L)'
;YDNVPPEINKLRCRVNYHALKFLPDIEQMADLLASRMRNRTGSSNPYMALHLRFEKGMVGLSFCDFVGTREEKAIMAEYRKKEWPRRYKNGSHLWQLALQKRKEGRCPLEPGEVAVILRAMGYMKETQIYVASGQVYGGQNRMAPLRNMFP
;
A
#
# COMPACT_ATOMS: atom_id res chain seq x y z
N TYR A 1 21.43 14.24 12.27
CA TYR A 1 20.83 14.70 11.01
C TYR A 1 20.32 16.11 11.25
N ASP A 2 21.26 17.03 11.06
CA ASP A 2 21.33 18.48 11.22
C ASP A 2 20.53 19.18 12.33
N ASN A 3 21.26 19.85 13.23
CA ASN A 3 20.77 20.81 14.24
C ASN A 3 20.24 22.12 13.59
N VAL A 4 19.49 22.04 12.50
CA VAL A 4 18.82 23.21 11.89
C VAL A 4 17.42 23.40 12.47
N PRO A 5 16.94 24.65 12.54
CA PRO A 5 15.57 24.93 12.95
C PRO A 5 14.53 24.17 12.10
N PRO A 6 13.38 23.75 12.68
CA PRO A 6 12.34 23.01 11.96
C PRO A 6 11.87 23.68 10.67
N GLU A 7 11.78 25.01 10.64
CA GLU A 7 11.35 25.76 9.46
C GLU A 7 12.35 25.65 8.30
N ILE A 8 13.65 25.58 8.60
CA ILE A 8 14.69 25.37 7.59
C ILE A 8 14.60 23.94 7.04
N ASN A 9 14.32 22.94 7.87
CA ASN A 9 14.11 21.58 7.40
C ASN A 9 12.86 21.45 6.53
N LYS A 10 11.75 22.12 6.88
CA LYS A 10 10.56 22.16 6.01
C LYS A 10 10.86 22.83 4.67
N LEU A 11 11.58 23.95 4.68
CA LEU A 11 12.00 24.63 3.46
C LEU A 11 12.88 23.72 2.59
N ARG A 12 13.88 23.06 3.18
CA ARG A 12 14.73 22.08 2.48
C ARG A 12 13.91 20.96 1.85
N CYS A 13 12.99 20.35 2.59
CA CYS A 13 12.10 19.31 2.06
C CYS A 13 11.27 19.83 0.88
N ARG A 14 10.70 21.04 0.99
CA ARG A 14 9.90 21.65 -0.08
C ARG A 14 10.73 21.93 -1.32
N VAL A 15 11.93 22.51 -1.16
CA VAL A 15 12.84 22.78 -2.28
C VAL A 15 13.28 21.50 -2.96
N ASN A 16 13.69 20.48 -2.19
CA ASN A 16 14.07 19.18 -2.74
C ASN A 16 12.92 18.50 -3.49
N TYR A 17 11.69 18.60 -2.95
CA TYR A 17 10.50 18.08 -3.63
C TYR A 17 10.23 18.78 -4.96
N HIS A 18 10.37 20.11 -5.03
CA HIS A 18 10.18 20.85 -6.28
C HIS A 18 11.32 20.66 -7.29
N ALA A 19 12.55 20.46 -6.79
CA ALA A 19 13.72 20.18 -7.62
C ALA A 19 13.70 18.76 -8.19
N LEU A 20 13.05 17.80 -7.50
CA LEU A 20 12.86 16.46 -8.01
C LEU A 20 11.83 16.48 -9.16
N LYS A 21 12.34 16.50 -10.38
CA LYS A 21 11.55 16.40 -11.62
C LYS A 21 11.76 15.03 -12.26
N PHE A 22 10.70 14.48 -12.83
CA PHE A 22 10.80 13.27 -13.62
C PHE A 22 11.46 13.59 -14.97
N LEU A 23 12.05 12.57 -15.59
CA LEU A 23 12.52 12.71 -16.97
C LEU A 23 11.33 12.93 -17.91
N PRO A 24 11.49 13.69 -19.01
CA PRO A 24 10.40 13.98 -19.94
C PRO A 24 9.63 12.73 -20.41
N ASP A 25 10.33 11.63 -20.66
CA ASP A 25 9.72 10.36 -21.10
C ASP A 25 8.80 9.74 -20.04
N ILE A 26 9.15 9.89 -18.75
CA ILE A 26 8.32 9.42 -17.62
C ILE A 26 7.08 10.30 -17.48
N GLU A 27 7.24 11.62 -17.62
CA GLU A 27 6.12 12.57 -17.58
C GLU A 27 5.13 12.28 -18.72
N GLN A 28 5.62 12.13 -19.95
CA GLN A 28 4.79 11.81 -21.11
C GLN A 28 4.05 10.47 -20.95
N MET A 29 4.72 9.45 -20.41
CA MET A 29 4.09 8.16 -20.12
C MET A 29 3.00 8.29 -19.05
N ALA A 30 3.27 9.04 -17.98
CA ALA A 30 2.31 9.27 -16.90
C ALA A 30 1.07 10.04 -17.38
N ASP A 31 1.26 11.06 -18.21
CA ASP A 31 0.17 11.85 -18.81
C ASP A 31 -0.68 10.99 -19.75
N LEU A 32 -0.05 10.14 -20.55
CA LEU A 32 -0.76 9.20 -21.42
C LEU A 32 -1.60 8.21 -20.61
N LEU A 33 -1.03 7.65 -19.53
CA LEU A 33 -1.73 6.74 -18.64
C LEU A 33 -2.92 7.42 -17.97
N ALA A 34 -2.71 8.60 -17.38
CA ALA A 34 -3.76 9.37 -16.71
C ALA A 34 -4.88 9.75 -17.68
N SER A 35 -4.53 10.16 -18.90
CA SER A 35 -5.51 10.49 -19.96
C SER A 35 -6.34 9.28 -20.34
N ARG A 36 -5.71 8.10 -20.52
CA ARG A 36 -6.44 6.85 -20.79
C ARG A 36 -7.38 6.47 -19.64
N MET A 37 -6.95 6.63 -18.40
CA MET A 37 -7.79 6.33 -17.23
C MET A 37 -9.03 7.24 -17.17
N ARG A 38 -8.86 8.55 -17.45
CA ARG A 38 -9.97 9.52 -17.47
C ARG A 38 -10.94 9.30 -18.63
N ASN A 39 -10.44 8.87 -19.79
CA ASN A 39 -11.26 8.66 -20.99
C ASN A 39 -11.84 7.24 -21.09
N ARG A 40 -11.54 6.36 -20.14
CA ARG A 40 -11.97 4.95 -20.17
C ARG A 40 -13.49 4.81 -20.05
N THR A 41 -14.11 5.67 -19.28
CA THR A 41 -15.56 5.80 -19.20
C THR A 41 -15.96 6.97 -20.10
N GLY A 42 -17.03 6.85 -20.91
CA GLY A 42 -17.51 7.94 -21.76
C GLY A 42 -17.98 9.20 -21.00
N SER A 43 -17.95 9.16 -19.67
CA SER A 43 -18.11 10.28 -18.75
C SER A 43 -16.75 10.77 -18.23
N SER A 44 -16.65 12.09 -17.99
CA SER A 44 -15.51 12.78 -17.34
C SER A 44 -15.36 12.41 -15.85
N ASN A 45 -15.46 11.14 -15.50
CA ASN A 45 -15.36 10.70 -14.11
C ASN A 45 -13.90 10.68 -13.65
N PRO A 46 -13.59 11.23 -12.46
CA PRO A 46 -12.27 11.09 -11.88
C PRO A 46 -11.98 9.61 -11.60
N TYR A 47 -10.73 9.20 -11.80
CA TYR A 47 -10.24 7.89 -11.36
C TYR A 47 -9.50 8.04 -10.03
N MET A 48 -9.45 6.96 -9.25
CA MET A 48 -8.68 6.86 -8.03
C MET A 48 -7.34 6.17 -8.29
N ALA A 49 -6.24 6.76 -7.82
CA ALA A 49 -4.96 6.07 -7.74
C ALA A 49 -4.79 5.47 -6.34
N LEU A 50 -4.73 4.15 -6.25
CA LEU A 50 -4.56 3.40 -5.01
C LEU A 50 -3.15 2.82 -4.94
N HIS A 51 -2.35 3.29 -4.00
CA HIS A 51 -1.06 2.67 -3.68
C HIS A 51 -1.28 1.56 -2.64
N LEU A 52 -1.16 0.31 -3.08
CA LEU A 52 -1.40 -0.87 -2.25
C LEU A 52 -0.07 -1.53 -1.86
N ARG A 53 0.25 -1.49 -0.56
CA ARG A 53 1.51 -2.00 0.00
C ARG A 53 1.32 -3.34 0.71
N PHE A 54 0.88 -4.35 -0.04
CA PHE A 54 0.63 -5.70 0.45
C PHE A 54 1.55 -6.75 -0.20
N GLU A 55 2.78 -6.38 -0.54
CA GLU A 55 3.78 -7.30 -1.07
C GLU A 55 4.39 -8.19 0.04
N LYS A 56 4.92 -9.36 -0.31
CA LYS A 56 5.50 -10.32 0.66
C LYS A 56 6.49 -9.66 1.63
N GLY A 57 7.35 -8.77 1.13
CA GLY A 57 8.31 -8.03 1.94
C GLY A 57 7.65 -7.09 2.96
N MET A 58 6.55 -6.41 2.60
CA MET A 58 5.82 -5.52 3.51
C MET A 58 5.02 -6.29 4.57
N VAL A 59 4.38 -7.40 4.17
CA VAL A 59 3.67 -8.30 5.10
C VAL A 59 4.65 -8.92 6.09
N GLY A 60 5.86 -9.28 5.64
CA GLY A 60 6.95 -9.75 6.49
C GLY A 60 7.43 -8.67 7.46
N LEU A 61 7.89 -7.54 6.92
CA LEU A 61 8.54 -6.44 7.66
C LEU A 61 7.65 -5.79 8.73
N SER A 62 6.34 -5.70 8.47
CA SER A 62 5.39 -5.10 9.41
C SER A 62 5.21 -5.94 10.68
N PHE A 63 5.45 -7.25 10.60
CA PHE A 63 5.11 -8.22 11.65
C PHE A 63 3.63 -8.17 12.09
N CYS A 64 2.76 -7.64 11.25
CA CYS A 64 1.33 -7.60 11.51
C CYS A 64 0.69 -8.98 11.28
N ASP A 65 -0.43 -9.23 11.96
CA ASP A 65 -1.29 -10.34 11.55
C ASP A 65 -2.05 -9.98 10.27
N PHE A 66 -2.33 -11.00 9.47
CA PHE A 66 -3.10 -10.92 8.22
C PHE A 66 -4.01 -12.13 8.10
N VAL A 67 -5.04 -12.03 7.28
CA VAL A 67 -5.96 -13.12 6.96
C VAL A 67 -5.26 -14.11 6.02
N GLY A 68 -5.06 -15.32 6.52
CA GLY A 68 -4.41 -16.40 5.78
C GLY A 68 -4.52 -17.72 6.51
N THR A 69 -4.24 -18.80 5.79
CA THR A 69 -4.29 -20.15 6.38
C THR A 69 -3.17 -20.34 7.41
N ARG A 70 -3.28 -21.41 8.20
CA ARG A 70 -2.23 -21.76 9.18
C ARG A 70 -0.89 -21.99 8.48
N GLU A 71 -0.92 -22.58 7.30
CA GLU A 71 0.23 -22.85 6.45
C GLU A 71 0.86 -21.55 5.94
N GLU A 72 0.05 -20.62 5.42
CA GLU A 72 0.55 -19.30 4.99
C GLU A 72 1.21 -18.54 6.16
N LYS A 73 0.59 -18.56 7.34
CA LYS A 73 1.12 -17.92 8.54
C LYS A 73 2.43 -18.57 9.01
N ALA A 74 2.54 -19.90 8.94
CA ALA A 74 3.75 -20.62 9.28
C ALA A 74 4.91 -20.28 8.31
N ILE A 75 4.64 -20.27 7.00
CA ILE A 75 5.62 -19.86 5.99
C ILE A 75 6.06 -18.41 6.22
N MET A 76 5.13 -17.51 6.55
CA MET A 76 5.46 -16.12 6.85
C MET A 76 6.27 -15.99 8.14
N ALA A 77 6.02 -16.81 9.16
CA ALA A 77 6.80 -16.82 10.39
C ALA A 77 8.26 -17.20 10.12
N GLU A 78 8.51 -18.23 9.30
CA GLU A 78 9.87 -18.61 8.91
C GLU A 78 10.56 -17.53 8.06
N TYR A 79 9.83 -16.92 7.13
CA TYR A 79 10.32 -15.78 6.36
C TYR A 79 10.73 -14.61 7.29
N ARG A 80 9.91 -14.28 8.29
CA ARG A 80 10.21 -13.23 9.27
C ARG A 80 11.44 -13.53 10.14
N LYS A 81 11.61 -14.78 10.57
CA LYS A 81 12.80 -15.23 11.32
C LYS A 81 14.06 -15.06 10.48
N LYS A 82 14.01 -15.43 9.20
CA LYS A 82 15.14 -15.34 8.27
C LYS A 82 15.53 -13.90 7.95
N GLU A 83 14.58 -13.07 7.54
CA GLU A 83 14.86 -11.71 7.04
C GLU A 83 15.07 -10.69 8.17
N TRP A 84 14.37 -10.86 9.31
CA TRP A 84 14.43 -9.91 10.44
C TRP A 84 14.62 -10.61 11.80
N PRO A 85 15.73 -11.36 11.99
CA PRO A 85 15.96 -12.17 13.19
C PRO A 85 15.98 -11.34 14.48
N ARG A 86 16.54 -10.12 14.44
CA ARG A 86 16.58 -9.22 15.61
C ARG A 86 15.17 -8.80 16.05
N ARG A 87 14.31 -8.38 15.11
CA ARG A 87 12.92 -8.00 15.41
C ARG A 87 12.10 -9.19 15.88
N TYR A 88 12.33 -10.36 15.28
CA TYR A 88 11.68 -11.59 15.68
C TYR A 88 12.01 -11.94 17.14
N LYS A 89 13.30 -11.91 17.52
CA LYS A 89 13.78 -12.15 18.89
C LYS A 89 13.21 -11.15 19.91
N ASN A 90 13.03 -9.89 19.52
CA ASN A 90 12.42 -8.86 20.37
C ASN A 90 10.88 -9.02 20.53
N GLY A 91 10.30 -10.13 20.10
CA GLY A 91 8.87 -10.39 20.26
C GLY A 91 7.97 -9.60 19.30
N SER A 92 8.50 -9.01 18.22
CA SER A 92 7.68 -8.24 17.26
C SER A 92 6.55 -9.06 16.62
N HIS A 93 6.68 -10.38 16.61
CA HIS A 93 5.72 -11.34 16.08
C HIS A 93 4.61 -11.73 17.07
N LEU A 94 4.73 -11.32 18.34
CA LEU A 94 3.75 -11.66 19.38
C LEU A 94 2.42 -10.98 19.08
N TRP A 95 1.32 -11.72 19.30
CA TRP A 95 -0.04 -11.31 18.97
C TRP A 95 -0.43 -9.94 19.54
N GLN A 96 -0.12 -9.69 20.82
CA GLN A 96 -0.50 -8.45 21.49
C GLN A 96 0.08 -7.21 20.78
N LEU A 97 1.36 -7.26 20.40
CA LEU A 97 2.03 -6.16 19.73
C LEU A 97 1.59 -6.02 18.27
N ALA A 98 1.35 -7.14 17.58
CA ALA A 98 0.79 -7.13 16.23
C ALA A 98 -0.62 -6.50 16.20
N LEU A 99 -1.47 -6.84 17.17
CA LEU A 99 -2.81 -6.29 17.32
C LEU A 99 -2.77 -4.78 17.64
N GLN A 100 -1.87 -4.36 18.53
CA GLN A 100 -1.69 -2.94 18.84
C GLN A 100 -1.32 -2.13 17.58
N LYS A 101 -0.35 -2.60 16.79
CA LYS A 101 0.03 -1.93 15.53
C LYS A 101 -1.15 -1.81 14.57
N ARG A 102 -2.01 -2.83 14.51
CA ARG A 102 -3.19 -2.82 13.64
C ARG A 102 -4.19 -1.76 14.07
N LYS A 103 -4.45 -1.65 15.38
CA LYS A 103 -5.30 -0.59 15.95
C LYS A 103 -4.75 0.82 15.70
N GLU A 104 -3.43 0.97 15.70
CA GLU A 104 -2.75 2.23 15.41
C GLU A 104 -2.67 2.57 13.90
N GLY A 105 -3.21 1.73 13.02
CA GLY A 105 -3.15 1.95 11.57
C GLY A 105 -1.75 1.75 10.96
N ARG A 106 -0.85 1.05 11.67
CA ARG A 106 0.53 0.79 11.22
C ARG A 106 0.69 -0.48 10.39
N CYS A 107 -0.39 -1.24 10.21
CA CYS A 107 -0.38 -2.46 9.42
C CYS A 107 -0.82 -2.20 7.97
N PRO A 108 -0.23 -2.90 6.99
CA PRO A 108 -0.70 -2.83 5.62
C PRO A 108 -2.12 -3.40 5.54
N LEU A 109 -3.01 -2.69 4.86
CA LEU A 109 -4.38 -3.16 4.62
C LEU A 109 -4.40 -4.21 3.51
N GLU A 110 -5.22 -5.24 3.71
CA GLU A 110 -5.49 -6.20 2.64
C GLU A 110 -6.36 -5.60 1.55
N PRO A 111 -6.25 -6.05 0.29
CA PRO A 111 -7.08 -5.56 -0.80
C PRO A 111 -8.59 -5.57 -0.48
N GLY A 112 -9.08 -6.62 0.19
CA GLY A 112 -10.47 -6.69 0.61
C GLY A 112 -10.86 -5.67 1.68
N GLU A 113 -9.96 -5.35 2.62
CA GLU A 113 -10.21 -4.31 3.63
C GLU A 113 -10.27 -2.93 2.98
N VAL A 114 -9.33 -2.66 2.06
CA VAL A 114 -9.35 -1.43 1.26
C VAL A 114 -10.68 -1.31 0.52
N ALA A 115 -11.13 -2.40 -0.12
CA ALA A 115 -12.38 -2.41 -0.87
C ALA A 115 -13.58 -2.05 0.01
N VAL A 116 -13.70 -2.66 1.19
CA VAL A 116 -14.77 -2.38 2.16
C VAL A 116 -14.72 -0.93 2.64
N ILE A 117 -13.52 -0.42 2.96
CA ILE A 117 -13.35 0.98 3.39
C ILE A 117 -13.80 1.94 2.28
N LEU A 118 -13.38 1.71 1.03
CA LEU A 118 -13.78 2.54 -0.10
C LEU A 118 -15.30 2.52 -0.32
N ARG A 119 -15.93 1.35 -0.22
CA ARG A 119 -17.40 1.24 -0.30
C ARG A 119 -18.09 1.99 0.85
N ALA A 120 -17.58 1.89 2.06
CA ALA A 120 -18.11 2.58 3.24
C ALA A 120 -17.97 4.11 3.13
N MET A 121 -16.93 4.60 2.44
CA MET A 121 -16.74 6.03 2.14
C MET A 121 -17.67 6.55 1.02
N GLY A 122 -18.47 5.69 0.38
CA GLY A 122 -19.43 6.09 -0.65
C GLY A 122 -18.92 5.95 -2.09
N TYR A 123 -17.75 5.34 -2.32
CA TYR A 123 -17.29 5.09 -3.69
C TYR A 123 -18.16 4.05 -4.38
N MET A 124 -18.70 4.43 -5.53
CA MET A 124 -19.59 3.59 -6.33
C MET A 124 -18.84 2.48 -7.06
N LYS A 125 -19.55 1.45 -7.53
CA LYS A 125 -18.95 0.26 -8.13
C LYS A 125 -18.22 0.60 -9.44
N GLU A 126 -18.66 1.66 -10.09
CA GLU A 126 -18.17 2.20 -11.35
C GLU A 126 -16.88 3.02 -11.18
N THR A 127 -16.45 3.26 -9.93
CA THR A 127 -15.22 4.01 -9.63
C THR A 127 -14.03 3.31 -10.28
N GLN A 128 -13.36 4.02 -11.19
CA GLN A 128 -12.16 3.51 -11.82
C GLN A 128 -10.98 3.60 -10.84
N ILE A 129 -10.35 2.46 -10.54
CA ILE A 129 -9.22 2.40 -9.62
C ILE A 129 -7.97 1.95 -10.37
N TYR A 130 -6.95 2.81 -10.41
CA TYR A 130 -5.60 2.44 -10.79
C TYR A 130 -4.86 1.91 -9.56
N VAL A 131 -4.50 0.63 -9.55
CA VAL A 131 -3.77 0.02 -8.42
C VAL A 131 -2.28 0.03 -8.70
N ALA A 132 -1.55 0.86 -7.98
CA ALA A 132 -0.09 0.85 -7.92
C ALA A 132 0.36 -0.09 -6.80
N SER A 133 0.92 -1.25 -7.15
CA SER A 133 1.41 -2.24 -6.19
C SER A 133 2.54 -3.07 -6.80
N GLY A 134 3.44 -3.60 -5.96
CA GLY A 134 4.25 -4.74 -6.37
C GLY A 134 3.42 -6.03 -6.44
N GLN A 135 4.10 -7.18 -6.44
CA GLN A 135 3.39 -8.46 -6.40
C GLN A 135 2.67 -8.64 -5.06
N VAL A 136 1.35 -8.51 -5.09
CA VAL A 136 0.49 -8.69 -3.92
C VAL A 136 0.67 -10.10 -3.37
N TYR A 137 0.95 -10.20 -2.07
CA TYR A 137 1.06 -11.48 -1.39
C TYR A 137 -0.28 -12.22 -1.47
N GLY A 138 -0.29 -13.49 -1.86
CA GLY A 138 -1.52 -14.25 -2.15
C GLY A 138 -2.11 -14.01 -3.56
N GLY A 139 -1.49 -13.13 -4.36
CA GLY A 139 -1.77 -12.98 -5.79
C GLY A 139 -3.23 -12.60 -6.11
N GLN A 140 -3.76 -13.18 -7.18
CA GLN A 140 -5.09 -12.86 -7.68
C GLN A 140 -6.20 -13.20 -6.67
N ASN A 141 -6.05 -14.25 -5.88
CA ASN A 141 -7.05 -14.66 -4.89
C ASN A 141 -7.27 -13.56 -3.85
N ARG A 142 -6.18 -12.95 -3.35
CA ARG A 142 -6.28 -11.86 -2.36
C ARG A 142 -6.70 -10.53 -3.00
N MET A 143 -6.47 -10.34 -4.30
CA MET A 143 -6.95 -9.18 -5.07
C MET A 143 -8.43 -9.27 -5.49
N ALA A 144 -8.99 -10.48 -5.56
CA ALA A 144 -10.35 -10.71 -6.03
C ALA A 144 -11.42 -9.89 -5.29
N PRO A 145 -11.40 -9.73 -3.96
CA PRO A 145 -12.39 -8.91 -3.26
C PRO A 145 -12.42 -7.45 -3.74
N LEU A 146 -11.26 -6.84 -3.97
CA LEU A 146 -11.16 -5.46 -4.48
C LEU A 146 -11.72 -5.36 -5.90
N ARG A 147 -11.34 -6.28 -6.78
CA ARG A 147 -11.83 -6.33 -8.17
C ARG A 147 -13.33 -6.60 -8.26
N ASN A 148 -13.88 -7.43 -7.38
CA ASN A 148 -15.29 -7.76 -7.39
C ASN A 148 -16.17 -6.59 -6.91
N MET A 149 -15.67 -5.77 -5.98
CA MET A 149 -16.37 -4.57 -5.50
C MET A 149 -16.24 -3.38 -6.47
N PHE A 150 -15.19 -3.34 -7.29
CA PHE A 150 -14.90 -2.30 -8.27
C PHE A 150 -14.40 -2.93 -9.60
N PRO A 151 -15.31 -3.50 -10.41
CA PRO A 151 -14.96 -4.18 -11.66
C PRO A 151 -14.61 -3.22 -12.82
#